data_AF-A0AAX4HPD4-F1
#
_entry.id   AF-A0AAX4HPD4-F1
#
_cell.length_a   1.000
_cell.length_b   1.000
_cell.length_c   1.000
_cell.angle_alpha   90.00
_cell.angle_beta   90.00
_cell.angle_gamma   90.00
#
_symmetry.space_group_name_H-M   'P 1'
#
loop_
_entity.id
_entity.type
_entity.pdbx_description
1 polymer ?
#
loop_
_entity_poly.entity_id
_entity_poly.type
_entity_poly.pdbx_seq_one_letter_code
_entity_poly.pdbx_strand_id
1 'polypeptide(L)'
;MKTNFGQLGLSVRKHASWNVIVTLAFLVMTTTLLVIYASPEKYHDDLHLKFQWVHVAISVLGLVIAFLARKKWTINLALALFILIYGPYYFLTWHQHVIYITHSLAFSPFTAIKLHFFALAFLVPGPFWVNLLLMIIFGIEAIVMWTHFDIPNLQMVILGFEPTSTMLFGIVSLFLLFFRYRDEKIIRELSIKHAEAEAYEKVAKIFLNIRDRTNTPIQTLKIATFILSKRLPPDDEMISIMEKSIAKLTDLNEILNQTESHVRWHGPEMLSDQEVLNLVNELDGDKNTRSDDSN
;
A
#
# COMPACT_ATOMS: atom_id res chain seq x y z
N MET A 1 -10.50 -21.83 -5.83
CA MET A 1 -10.37 -20.37 -5.60
C MET A 1 -8.87 -20.03 -5.56
N LYS A 2 -8.27 -19.61 -6.67
CA LYS A 2 -6.86 -19.16 -6.72
C LYS A 2 -6.85 -17.65 -6.47
N THR A 3 -6.76 -17.25 -5.21
CA THR A 3 -6.44 -15.86 -4.86
C THR A 3 -4.99 -15.61 -5.29
N ASN A 4 -4.82 -14.80 -6.34
CA ASN A 4 -3.51 -14.37 -6.81
C ASN A 4 -2.96 -13.37 -5.78
N PHE A 5 -2.05 -13.79 -4.91
CA PHE A 5 -1.41 -12.90 -3.91
C PHE A 5 -0.70 -11.70 -4.54
N GLY A 6 -0.21 -11.84 -5.77
CA GLY A 6 0.27 -10.71 -6.56
C GLY A 6 -0.79 -9.63 -6.82
N GLN A 7 -2.07 -10.00 -6.90
CA GLN A 7 -3.18 -9.04 -7.01
C GLN A 7 -3.45 -8.32 -5.69
N LEU A 8 -3.23 -8.96 -4.54
CA LEU A 8 -3.44 -8.34 -3.23
C LEU A 8 -2.47 -7.17 -3.01
N GLY A 9 -1.17 -7.39 -3.23
CA GLY A 9 -0.16 -6.33 -3.12
C GLY A 9 -0.38 -5.17 -4.11
N LEU A 10 -0.82 -5.49 -5.34
CA LEU A 10 -1.19 -4.47 -6.33
C LEU A 10 -2.44 -3.69 -5.91
N SER A 11 -3.42 -4.33 -5.28
CA SER A 11 -4.65 -3.67 -4.80
C SER A 11 -4.37 -2.70 -3.66
N VAL A 12 -3.54 -3.08 -2.69
CA VAL A 12 -3.14 -2.22 -1.56
C VAL A 12 -2.40 -0.99 -2.07
N ARG A 13 -1.44 -1.17 -2.99
CA ARG A 13 -0.70 -0.05 -3.58
C ARG A 13 -1.58 0.88 -4.41
N LYS A 14 -2.58 0.34 -5.12
CA LYS A 14 -3.58 1.14 -5.85
C LYS A 14 -4.43 1.96 -4.90
N HIS A 15 -4.94 1.36 -3.82
CA HIS A 15 -5.72 2.08 -2.83
C HIS A 15 -4.92 3.17 -2.11
N ALA A 16 -3.68 2.86 -1.70
CA ALA A 16 -2.79 3.83 -1.07
C ALA A 16 -2.52 5.03 -1.99
N SER A 17 -2.13 4.78 -3.25
CA SER A 17 -1.86 5.87 -4.21
C SER A 17 -3.11 6.70 -4.56
N TRP A 18 -4.30 6.09 -4.57
CA TRP A 18 -5.55 6.84 -4.76
C TRP A 18 -5.83 7.79 -3.60
N ASN A 19 -5.79 7.29 -2.35
CA ASN A 19 -5.98 8.12 -1.15
C ASN A 19 -4.99 9.29 -1.14
N VAL A 20 -3.73 9.02 -1.47
CA VAL A 20 -2.67 10.02 -1.52
C VAL A 20 -2.97 11.14 -2.52
N ILE A 21 -3.41 10.82 -3.74
CA ILE A 21 -3.76 11.84 -4.74
C ILE A 21 -4.98 12.64 -4.31
N VAL A 22 -5.99 11.99 -3.72
CA VAL A 22 -7.18 12.69 -3.19
C VAL A 22 -6.80 13.66 -2.08
N THR A 23 -5.99 13.22 -1.12
CA THR A 23 -5.50 14.07 -0.02
C THR A 23 -4.66 15.23 -0.54
N LEU A 24 -3.77 14.97 -1.50
CA LEU A 24 -2.95 16.01 -2.11
C LEU A 24 -3.81 17.04 -2.84
N ALA A 25 -4.76 16.60 -3.66
CA ALA A 25 -5.64 17.49 -4.40
C ALA A 25 -6.51 18.34 -3.47
N PHE A 26 -7.00 17.75 -2.38
CA PHE A 26 -7.75 18.48 -1.36
C PHE A 26 -6.87 19.52 -0.65
N LEU A 27 -5.66 19.12 -0.22
CA LEU A 27 -4.72 20.02 0.44
C LEU A 27 -4.33 21.20 -0.45
N VAL A 28 -3.98 20.92 -1.71
CA VAL A 28 -3.59 21.92 -2.70
C VAL A 28 -4.74 22.85 -3.05
N MET A 29 -5.96 22.32 -3.16
CA MET A 29 -7.16 23.13 -3.38
C MET A 29 -7.47 24.04 -2.18
N THR A 30 -7.40 23.52 -0.95
CA THR A 30 -7.69 24.31 0.25
C THR A 30 -6.65 25.37 0.50
N THR A 31 -5.35 25.10 0.25
CA THR A 31 -4.31 26.13 0.35
C THR A 31 -4.51 27.23 -0.69
N THR A 32 -4.83 26.89 -1.95
CA THR A 32 -5.11 27.91 -2.98
C THR A 32 -6.34 28.76 -2.61
N LEU A 33 -7.42 28.13 -2.11
CA LEU A 33 -8.60 28.88 -1.65
C LEU A 33 -8.28 29.79 -0.46
N LEU A 34 -7.53 29.32 0.52
CA LEU A 34 -7.10 30.14 1.65
C LEU A 34 -6.26 31.34 1.18
N VAL A 35 -5.38 31.15 0.20
CA VAL A 35 -4.62 32.25 -0.39
C VAL A 35 -5.54 33.25 -1.09
N ILE A 36 -6.52 32.79 -1.86
CA ILE A 36 -7.51 33.67 -2.52
C ILE A 36 -8.24 34.54 -1.49
N TYR A 37 -8.73 33.92 -0.41
CA TYR A 37 -9.53 34.62 0.63
C TYR A 37 -8.69 35.49 1.57
N ALA A 38 -7.45 35.10 1.87
CA ALA A 38 -6.58 35.83 2.79
C ALA A 38 -5.81 36.96 2.11
N SER A 39 -5.72 36.98 0.78
CA SER A 39 -5.01 38.01 0.04
C SER A 39 -5.80 39.33 0.06
N PRO A 40 -5.20 40.46 0.47
CA PRO A 40 -5.88 41.75 0.43
C PRO A 40 -6.23 42.17 -1.01
N GLU A 41 -7.38 42.81 -1.21
CA GLU A 41 -7.89 43.20 -2.54
C GLU A 41 -6.87 44.00 -3.39
N LYS A 42 -5.99 44.76 -2.72
CA LYS A 42 -4.93 45.56 -3.38
C LYS A 42 -3.87 44.74 -4.13
N TYR A 43 -3.86 43.42 -3.97
CA TYR A 43 -2.84 42.53 -4.58
C TYR A 43 -3.42 41.55 -5.59
N HIS A 44 -4.70 41.69 -5.94
CA HIS A 44 -5.27 41.00 -7.08
C HIS A 44 -4.87 41.73 -8.36
N ASP A 45 -3.68 41.40 -8.88
CA ASP A 45 -3.55 41.42 -10.34
C ASP A 45 -4.63 40.46 -10.87
N ASP A 46 -5.53 40.99 -11.69
CA ASP A 46 -6.66 40.24 -12.26
C ASP A 46 -6.18 38.96 -12.96
N LEU A 47 -4.95 38.97 -13.48
CA LEU A 47 -4.31 37.79 -14.05
C LEU A 47 -3.95 36.73 -13.00
N HIS A 48 -3.35 37.11 -11.87
CA HIS A 48 -2.94 36.17 -10.81
C HIS A 48 -4.15 35.47 -10.19
N LEU A 49 -5.21 36.23 -9.92
CA LEU A 49 -6.46 35.70 -9.38
C LEU A 49 -7.10 34.70 -10.36
N LYS A 50 -7.11 35.00 -11.67
CA LYS A 50 -7.58 34.07 -12.71
C LYS A 50 -6.78 32.77 -12.70
N PHE A 51 -5.45 32.83 -12.58
CA PHE A 51 -4.63 31.61 -12.51
C PHE A 51 -4.94 30.77 -11.26
N GLN A 52 -5.18 31.38 -10.10
CA GLN A 52 -5.57 30.67 -8.89
C GLN A 52 -6.92 29.95 -9.06
N TRP A 53 -7.92 30.61 -9.65
CA TRP A 53 -9.22 29.98 -9.94
C TRP A 53 -9.12 28.84 -10.97
N VAL A 54 -8.31 29.02 -12.02
CA VAL A 54 -8.03 27.95 -13.00
C VAL A 54 -7.41 26.75 -12.29
N HIS A 55 -6.48 26.97 -11.36
CA HIS A 55 -5.85 25.90 -10.61
C HIS A 55 -6.80 25.17 -9.64
N VAL A 56 -7.71 25.91 -8.98
CA VAL A 56 -8.80 25.30 -8.21
C VAL A 56 -9.67 24.42 -9.11
N ALA A 57 -10.04 24.90 -10.30
CA ALA A 57 -10.80 24.12 -11.26
C ALA A 57 -10.06 22.85 -11.73
N ILE A 58 -8.75 22.94 -11.98
CA ILE A 58 -7.89 21.78 -12.31
C ILE A 58 -7.87 20.78 -11.14
N SER A 59 -7.78 21.26 -9.90
CA SER A 59 -7.76 20.40 -8.70
C SER A 59 -9.09 19.67 -8.51
N VAL A 60 -10.22 20.36 -8.70
CA VAL A 60 -11.56 19.75 -8.69
C VAL A 60 -11.71 18.73 -9.81
N LEU A 61 -11.29 19.06 -11.03
CA LEU A 61 -11.30 18.13 -12.16
C LEU A 61 -10.45 16.89 -11.87
N GLY A 62 -9.27 17.07 -11.28
CA GLY A 62 -8.39 15.99 -10.86
C GLY A 62 -9.05 15.07 -9.82
N LEU A 63 -9.77 15.63 -8.84
CA LEU A 63 -10.55 14.86 -7.87
C LEU A 63 -11.68 14.08 -8.53
N VAL A 64 -12.42 14.68 -9.47
CA VAL A 64 -13.48 14.02 -10.24
C VAL A 64 -12.91 12.85 -11.05
N ILE A 65 -11.81 13.07 -11.77
CA ILE A 65 -11.12 12.02 -12.52
C ILE A 65 -10.67 10.91 -11.57
N ALA A 66 -10.09 11.26 -10.41
CA ALA A 66 -9.65 10.27 -9.43
C ALA A 66 -10.82 9.43 -8.90
N PHE A 67 -11.97 10.05 -8.64
CA PHE A 67 -13.16 9.35 -8.16
C PHE A 67 -13.75 8.43 -9.23
N LEU A 68 -13.89 8.91 -10.47
CA LEU A 68 -14.41 8.12 -11.60
C LEU A 68 -13.47 6.96 -11.95
N ALA A 69 -12.16 7.16 -11.86
CA ALA A 69 -11.16 6.16 -12.17
C ALA A 69 -10.88 5.17 -11.01
N ARG A 70 -11.57 5.28 -9.85
CA ARG A 70 -11.30 4.48 -8.65
C ARG A 70 -11.22 2.96 -8.92
N LYS A 71 -12.11 2.43 -9.78
CA LYS A 71 -12.13 1.00 -10.14
C LYS A 71 -10.99 0.58 -11.07
N LYS A 72 -10.51 1.48 -11.92
CA LYS A 72 -9.45 1.25 -12.92
C LYS A 72 -8.15 1.96 -12.56
N TRP A 73 -7.92 2.21 -11.27
CA TRP A 73 -6.79 3.01 -10.82
C TRP A 73 -5.45 2.38 -11.19
N THR A 74 -4.55 3.21 -11.73
CA THR A 74 -3.19 2.81 -12.11
C THR A 74 -2.18 3.82 -11.57
N ILE A 75 -0.94 3.37 -11.36
CA ILE A 75 0.15 4.23 -10.88
C ILE A 75 0.46 5.34 -11.89
N ASN A 76 0.38 5.05 -13.19
CA ASN A 76 0.61 6.06 -14.23
C ASN A 76 -0.44 7.17 -14.18
N LEU A 77 -1.71 6.82 -13.92
CA LEU A 77 -2.76 7.82 -13.73
C LEU A 77 -2.51 8.65 -12.46
N ALA A 78 -2.07 8.02 -11.37
CA ALA A 78 -1.70 8.74 -10.15
C ALA A 78 -0.57 9.75 -10.40
N LEU A 79 0.48 9.36 -11.13
CA LEU A 79 1.59 10.25 -11.52
C LEU A 79 1.13 11.37 -12.45
N ALA A 80 0.28 11.07 -13.43
CA ALA A 80 -0.26 12.08 -14.34
C ALA A 80 -1.11 13.12 -13.58
N LEU A 81 -1.98 12.66 -12.68
CA LEU A 81 -2.79 13.54 -11.84
C LEU A 81 -1.92 14.34 -10.86
N PHE A 82 -0.87 13.72 -10.30
CA PHE A 82 0.10 14.42 -9.47
C PHE A 82 0.72 15.59 -10.24
N ILE A 83 1.26 15.36 -11.44
CA ILE A 83 1.87 16.41 -12.26
C ILE A 83 0.83 17.49 -12.64
N LEU A 84 -0.37 17.06 -13.04
CA LEU A 84 -1.45 17.96 -13.45
C LEU A 84 -1.91 18.89 -12.33
N ILE A 85 -2.01 18.40 -11.10
CA ILE A 85 -2.49 19.18 -9.94
C ILE A 85 -1.34 19.98 -9.31
N TYR A 86 -0.19 19.34 -9.11
CA TYR A 86 0.92 19.88 -8.34
C TYR A 86 1.82 20.79 -9.17
N GLY A 87 2.00 20.52 -10.46
CA GLY A 87 2.83 21.34 -11.35
C GLY A 87 2.38 22.80 -11.41
N PRO A 88 1.11 23.09 -11.71
CA PRO A 88 0.60 24.45 -11.70
C PRO A 88 0.60 25.08 -10.30
N TYR A 89 0.37 24.29 -9.25
CA TYR A 89 0.48 24.78 -7.87
C TYR A 89 1.88 25.28 -7.56
N TYR A 90 2.91 24.49 -7.90
CA TYR A 90 4.31 24.89 -7.73
C TYR A 90 4.58 26.21 -8.45
N PHE A 91 4.18 26.33 -9.72
CA PHE A 91 4.34 27.56 -10.51
C PHE A 91 3.62 28.76 -9.86
N LEU A 92 2.40 28.57 -9.35
CA LEU A 92 1.67 29.60 -8.63
C LEU A 92 2.42 30.06 -7.37
N THR A 93 2.92 29.13 -6.55
CA THR A 93 3.67 29.47 -5.33
C THR A 93 4.97 30.19 -5.64
N TRP A 94 5.67 29.79 -6.71
CA TRP A 94 6.87 30.47 -7.19
C TRP A 94 6.57 31.90 -7.63
N HIS A 95 5.55 32.08 -8.47
CA HIS A 95 5.12 33.41 -8.92
C HIS A 95 4.69 34.29 -7.74
N GLN A 96 3.95 33.72 -6.78
CA GLN A 96 3.49 34.43 -5.59
C GLN A 96 4.67 34.91 -4.73
N HIS A 97 5.73 34.09 -4.59
CA HIS A 97 6.97 34.53 -3.93
C HIS A 97 7.61 35.74 -4.63
N VAL A 98 7.68 35.73 -5.97
CA VAL A 98 8.20 36.88 -6.74
C VAL A 98 7.39 38.14 -6.46
N ILE A 99 6.05 38.06 -6.47
CA ILE A 99 5.17 39.20 -6.17
C ILE A 99 5.44 39.75 -4.76
N TYR A 100 5.52 38.87 -3.76
CA TYR A 100 5.77 39.28 -2.37
C TYR A 100 7.11 40.01 -2.21
N ILE A 101 8.16 39.51 -2.87
CA ILE A 101 9.49 40.13 -2.87
C ILE A 101 9.42 41.51 -3.55
N THR A 102 8.84 41.60 -4.75
CA THR A 102 8.77 42.85 -5.52
C THR A 102 7.98 43.95 -4.80
N HIS A 103 6.92 43.58 -4.08
CA HIS A 103 6.05 44.54 -3.37
C HIS A 103 6.44 44.75 -1.90
N SER A 104 7.56 44.18 -1.45
CA SER A 104 8.04 44.29 -0.07
C SER A 104 6.97 43.96 0.97
N LEU A 105 6.20 42.91 0.71
CA LEU A 105 5.16 42.45 1.63
C LEU A 105 5.76 41.55 2.70
N ALA A 106 5.16 41.54 3.88
CA ALA A 106 5.56 40.60 4.92
C ALA A 106 5.26 39.18 4.43
N PHE A 107 6.30 38.36 4.32
CA PHE A 107 6.17 36.95 3.94
C PHE A 107 7.14 36.10 4.75
N SER A 108 6.76 34.83 4.97
CA SER A 108 7.67 33.84 5.53
C SER A 108 8.40 33.15 4.37
N PRO A 109 9.71 33.36 4.20
CA PRO A 109 10.46 32.78 3.10
C PRO A 109 10.47 31.26 3.20
N PHE A 110 10.58 30.60 2.04
CA PHE A 110 10.71 29.14 1.91
C PHE A 110 9.58 28.28 2.49
N THR A 111 8.49 28.85 3.00
CA THR A 111 7.35 28.08 3.52
C THR A 111 6.80 27.11 2.48
N ALA A 112 6.69 27.58 1.23
CA ALA A 112 6.35 26.71 0.11
C ALA A 112 7.35 25.55 0.02
N ILE A 113 8.65 25.80 -0.11
CA ILE A 113 9.67 24.76 -0.26
C ILE A 113 9.64 23.73 0.88
N LYS A 114 9.44 24.16 2.13
CA LYS A 114 9.27 23.26 3.29
C LYS A 114 8.08 22.32 3.12
N LEU A 115 6.94 22.85 2.66
CA LEU A 115 5.77 22.03 2.34
C LEU A 115 6.04 21.09 1.16
N HIS A 116 6.81 21.52 0.16
CA HIS A 116 7.19 20.68 -0.97
C HIS A 116 8.05 19.49 -0.50
N PHE A 117 8.98 19.69 0.42
CA PHE A 117 9.76 18.58 0.98
C PHE A 117 8.89 17.54 1.68
N PHE A 118 7.93 17.97 2.51
CA PHE A 118 7.00 17.04 3.14
C PHE A 118 6.06 16.34 2.16
N ALA A 119 5.54 17.09 1.17
CA ALA A 119 4.71 16.52 0.13
C ALA A 119 5.47 15.43 -0.66
N LEU A 120 6.72 15.68 -1.04
CA LEU A 120 7.58 14.68 -1.71
C LEU A 120 7.85 13.45 -0.81
N ALA A 121 8.09 13.68 0.48
CA ALA A 121 8.40 12.62 1.43
C ALA A 121 7.20 11.71 1.73
N PHE A 122 5.98 12.26 1.87
CA PHE A 122 4.78 11.52 2.24
C PHE A 122 3.88 11.18 1.05
N LEU A 123 3.57 12.19 0.24
CA LEU A 123 2.44 12.18 -0.68
C LEU A 123 2.81 11.87 -2.13
N VAL A 124 4.08 11.87 -2.53
CA VAL A 124 4.39 11.57 -3.93
C VAL A 124 4.59 10.08 -4.12
N PRO A 125 3.68 9.38 -4.82
CA PRO A 125 3.88 7.98 -5.17
C PRO A 125 4.99 7.91 -6.22
N GLY A 126 6.09 7.25 -5.92
CA GLY A 126 7.19 7.19 -6.89
C GLY A 126 8.42 6.44 -6.41
N PRO A 127 9.36 6.16 -7.32
CA PRO A 127 10.66 5.62 -6.94
C PRO A 127 11.42 6.63 -6.08
N PHE A 128 12.15 6.12 -5.08
CA PHE A 128 12.95 6.91 -4.14
C PHE A 128 13.80 7.98 -4.83
N TRP A 129 14.52 7.60 -5.90
CA TRP A 129 15.44 8.49 -6.62
C TRP A 129 14.77 9.70 -7.28
N VAL A 130 13.53 9.57 -7.77
CA VAL A 130 12.82 10.70 -8.38
C VAL A 130 12.44 11.72 -7.32
N ASN A 131 11.91 11.27 -6.18
CA ASN A 131 11.58 12.16 -5.08
C ASN A 131 12.84 12.81 -4.49
N LEU A 132 13.93 12.04 -4.35
CA LEU A 132 15.22 12.57 -3.91
C LEU A 132 15.75 13.65 -4.87
N LEU A 133 15.71 13.40 -6.17
CA LEU A 133 16.15 14.36 -7.18
C LEU A 133 15.33 15.66 -7.12
N LEU A 134 14.00 15.56 -7.00
CA LEU A 134 13.13 16.73 -6.84
C LEU A 134 13.43 17.50 -5.55
N MET A 135 13.69 16.80 -4.44
CA MET A 135 14.13 17.46 -3.19
C MET A 135 15.46 18.20 -3.38
N ILE A 136 16.42 17.62 -4.11
CA ILE A 136 17.69 18.29 -4.40
C ILE A 136 17.45 19.55 -5.25
N ILE A 137 16.61 19.46 -6.28
CA ILE A 137 16.25 20.61 -7.14
C ILE A 137 15.63 21.73 -6.31
N PHE A 138 14.65 21.43 -5.45
CA PHE A 138 14.06 22.44 -4.57
C PHE A 138 15.05 22.99 -3.53
N GLY A 139 16.01 22.18 -3.09
CA GLY A 139 17.11 22.65 -2.25
C GLY A 139 18.03 23.64 -2.97
N ILE A 140 18.37 23.37 -4.23
CA ILE A 140 19.14 24.29 -5.08
C ILE A 140 18.36 25.57 -5.31
N GLU A 141 17.06 25.48 -5.61
CA GLU A 141 16.17 26.63 -5.76
C GLU A 141 16.18 27.51 -4.50
N ALA A 142 16.07 26.91 -3.31
CA ALA A 142 16.15 27.66 -2.04
C ALA A 142 17.47 28.43 -1.89
N ILE A 143 18.60 27.82 -2.29
CA ILE A 143 19.93 28.47 -2.26
C ILE A 143 20.00 29.62 -3.28
N VAL A 144 19.49 29.42 -4.49
CA VAL A 144 19.44 30.47 -5.52
C VAL A 144 18.56 31.62 -5.03
N MET A 145 17.40 31.31 -4.45
CA MET A 145 16.51 32.31 -3.87
C MET A 145 17.20 33.11 -2.75
N TRP A 146 17.90 32.42 -1.84
CA TRP A 146 18.63 33.05 -0.74
C TRP A 146 19.75 33.99 -1.21
N THR A 147 20.54 33.56 -2.20
CA THR A 147 21.74 34.28 -2.64
C THR A 147 21.45 35.35 -3.69
N HIS A 148 20.50 35.13 -4.60
CA HIS A 148 20.26 36.03 -5.74
C HIS A 148 19.22 37.12 -5.44
N PHE A 149 18.22 36.83 -4.60
CA PHE A 149 17.15 37.80 -4.28
C PHE A 149 17.41 38.59 -2.99
N ASP A 150 18.61 38.45 -2.43
CA ASP A 150 19.06 39.15 -1.22
C ASP A 150 18.06 39.09 -0.05
N ILE A 151 17.41 37.93 0.10
CA ILE A 151 16.40 37.66 1.12
C ILE A 151 16.86 38.05 2.55
N PRO A 152 18.13 37.83 2.95
CA PRO A 152 18.58 38.19 4.30
C PRO A 152 18.50 39.69 4.62
N ASN A 153 18.57 40.56 3.60
CA ASN A 153 18.62 42.01 3.77
C ASN A 153 17.24 42.68 3.60
N LEU A 154 16.20 41.92 3.28
CA LEU A 154 14.83 42.43 3.17
C LEU A 154 14.24 42.73 4.55
N GLN A 155 13.97 44.01 4.85
CA GLN A 155 13.45 44.49 6.13
C GLN A 155 12.09 43.89 6.54
N MET A 156 11.35 43.33 5.58
CA MET A 156 9.99 42.78 5.75
C MET A 156 9.97 41.26 5.91
N VAL A 157 11.15 40.63 5.94
CA VAL A 157 11.26 39.21 6.24
C VAL A 157 11.14 39.06 7.75
N ILE A 158 10.14 38.28 8.17
CA ILE A 158 10.13 37.72 9.52
C ILE A 158 11.26 36.68 9.53
N LEU A 159 12.49 37.18 9.71
CA LEU A 159 13.70 36.37 9.83
C LEU A 159 13.58 35.60 11.14
N GLY A 160 12.92 34.45 11.06
CA GLY A 160 13.05 33.43 12.09
C GLY A 160 14.44 32.81 12.04
N PHE A 161 14.48 31.48 12.00
CA PHE A 161 15.70 30.66 11.97
C PHE A 161 16.15 30.30 10.54
N GLU A 162 15.98 31.18 9.56
CA GLU A 162 16.40 30.87 8.18
C GLU A 162 17.89 31.16 7.97
N PRO A 163 18.63 30.29 7.24
CA PRO A 163 18.16 29.15 6.44
C PRO A 163 18.07 27.82 7.22
N THR A 164 18.47 27.80 8.49
CA THR A 164 18.59 26.59 9.32
C THR A 164 17.28 25.82 9.42
N SER A 165 16.14 26.51 9.50
CA SER A 165 14.83 25.87 9.58
C SER A 165 14.49 25.11 8.28
N THR A 166 14.76 25.69 7.11
CA THR A 166 14.56 25.02 5.83
C THR A 166 15.46 23.78 5.69
N MET A 167 16.71 23.86 6.13
CA MET A 167 17.62 22.70 6.18
C MET A 167 17.08 21.59 7.08
N LEU A 168 16.57 21.93 8.28
CA LEU A 168 15.99 20.94 9.20
C LEU A 168 14.79 20.22 8.57
N PHE A 169 13.89 20.96 7.91
CA PHE A 169 12.75 20.36 7.20
C PHE A 169 13.19 19.45 6.05
N GLY A 170 14.22 19.84 5.31
CA GLY A 170 14.83 18.99 4.28
C GLY A 170 15.39 17.68 4.85
N ILE A 171 16.14 17.77 5.96
CA ILE A 171 16.70 16.59 6.65
C ILE A 171 15.58 15.67 7.16
N VAL A 172 14.59 16.21 7.87
CA VAL A 172 13.46 15.43 8.39
C VAL A 172 12.71 14.75 7.24
N SER A 173 12.45 15.48 6.16
CA SER A 173 11.78 14.92 4.97
C SER A 173 12.60 13.84 4.29
N LEU A 174 13.93 13.96 4.27
CA LEU A 174 14.83 12.92 3.75
C LEU A 174 14.76 11.64 4.59
N PHE A 175 14.78 11.77 5.92
CA PHE A 175 14.59 10.64 6.83
C PHE A 175 13.24 9.96 6.60
N LEU A 176 12.16 10.75 6.50
CA LEU A 176 10.83 10.23 6.22
C LEU A 176 10.75 9.50 4.88
N LEU A 177 11.37 10.06 3.84
CA LEU A 177 11.45 9.42 2.52
C LEU A 177 12.20 8.08 2.61
N PHE A 178 13.30 8.03 3.36
CA PHE A 178 14.08 6.81 3.59
C PHE A 178 13.29 5.75 4.35
N PHE A 179 12.64 6.11 5.46
CA PHE A 179 11.81 5.19 6.24
C PHE A 179 10.64 4.65 5.42
N ARG A 180 9.92 5.52 4.70
CA ARG A 180 8.85 5.10 3.78
C ARG A 180 9.33 4.07 2.78
N TYR A 181 10.48 4.31 2.13
CA TYR A 181 11.05 3.36 1.17
C TYR A 181 11.44 2.03 1.81
N ARG A 182 12.03 2.06 3.00
CA ARG A 182 12.41 0.85 3.75
C ARG A 182 11.16 0.04 4.13
N ASP A 183 10.13 0.69 4.62
CA ASP A 183 8.90 0.04 5.06
C ASP A 183 8.15 -0.56 3.87
N GLU A 184 8.09 0.14 2.73
CA GLU A 184 7.57 -0.42 1.48
C GLU A 184 8.32 -1.69 1.04
N LYS A 185 9.66 -1.70 1.18
CA LYS A 185 10.48 -2.87 0.86
C LYS A 185 10.19 -4.04 1.80
N ILE A 186 10.11 -3.79 3.12
CA ILE A 186 9.80 -4.81 4.13
C ILE A 186 8.40 -5.39 3.89
N ILE A 187 7.39 -4.55 3.67
CA ILE A 187 6.02 -4.98 3.40
C ILE A 187 6.00 -5.86 2.14
N ARG A 188 6.75 -5.49 1.11
CA ARG A 188 6.85 -6.31 -0.11
C ARG A 188 7.50 -7.67 0.17
N GLU A 189 8.61 -7.71 0.89
CA GLU A 189 9.30 -8.96 1.23
C GLU A 189 8.41 -9.87 2.10
N LEU A 190 7.73 -9.31 3.11
CA LEU A 190 6.75 -10.03 3.93
C LEU A 190 5.60 -10.58 3.09
N SER A 191 5.07 -9.79 2.15
CA SER A 191 3.98 -10.25 1.27
C SER A 191 4.38 -11.43 0.40
N ILE A 192 5.63 -11.47 -0.07
CA ILE A 192 6.16 -12.59 -0.86
C ILE A 192 6.32 -13.81 0.03
N LYS A 193 6.88 -13.65 1.24
CA LYS A 193 7.08 -14.76 2.18
C LYS A 193 5.75 -15.36 2.67
N HIS A 194 4.73 -14.54 2.90
CA HIS A 194 3.38 -15.04 3.20
C HIS A 194 2.77 -15.81 2.03
N ALA A 195 2.90 -15.30 0.80
CA ALA A 195 2.41 -15.99 -0.38
C ALA A 195 3.12 -17.35 -0.61
N GLU A 196 4.44 -17.42 -0.37
CA GLU A 196 5.20 -18.67 -0.39
C GLU A 196 4.71 -19.64 0.69
N ALA A 197 4.56 -19.18 1.93
CA ALA A 197 4.08 -20.00 3.04
C ALA A 197 2.69 -20.60 2.78
N GLU A 198 1.75 -19.81 2.28
CA GLU A 198 0.40 -20.30 1.95
C GLU A 198 0.41 -21.29 0.79
N ALA A 199 1.30 -21.10 -0.20
CA ALA A 199 1.46 -22.07 -1.29
C ALA A 199 1.94 -23.42 -0.76
N TYR A 200 2.92 -23.42 0.15
CA TYR A 200 3.39 -24.66 0.81
C TYR A 200 2.29 -25.30 1.65
N GLU A 201 1.51 -24.52 2.39
CA GLU A 201 0.39 -25.03 3.17
C GLU A 201 -0.68 -25.71 2.28
N LYS A 202 -1.02 -25.11 1.13
CA LYS A 202 -1.95 -25.72 0.17
C LYS A 202 -1.44 -27.04 -0.39
N VAL A 203 -0.16 -27.11 -0.72
CA VAL A 203 0.48 -28.35 -1.20
C VAL A 203 0.46 -29.42 -0.11
N ALA A 204 0.79 -29.04 1.14
CA ALA A 204 0.72 -29.95 2.28
C ALA A 204 -0.70 -30.49 2.50
N LYS A 205 -1.74 -29.64 2.42
CA LYS A 205 -3.15 -30.06 2.52
C LYS A 205 -3.53 -31.06 1.43
N ILE A 206 -3.04 -30.88 0.20
CA ILE A 206 -3.25 -31.83 -0.90
C ILE A 206 -2.58 -33.17 -0.59
N PHE A 207 -1.32 -33.16 -0.12
CA PHE A 207 -0.61 -34.39 0.25
C PHE A 207 -1.29 -35.14 1.39
N LEU A 208 -1.75 -34.43 2.43
CA LEU A 208 -2.54 -35.03 3.50
C LEU A 208 -3.83 -35.66 2.98
N ASN A 209 -4.58 -34.96 2.12
CA ASN A 209 -5.82 -35.49 1.55
C ASN A 209 -5.56 -36.73 0.67
N ILE A 210 -4.47 -36.73 -0.12
CA ILE A 210 -4.06 -37.90 -0.91
C ILE A 210 -3.72 -39.07 0.02
N ARG A 211 -2.93 -38.85 1.08
CA ARG A 211 -2.59 -39.86 2.09
C ARG A 211 -3.85 -40.47 2.70
N ASP A 212 -4.73 -39.63 3.23
CA ASP A 212 -5.93 -40.06 3.94
C ASP A 212 -6.85 -40.87 3.03
N ARG A 213 -6.97 -40.46 1.75
CA ARG A 213 -7.74 -41.21 0.74
C ARG A 213 -7.07 -42.49 0.27
N THR A 214 -5.74 -42.60 0.34
CA THR A 214 -4.99 -43.78 -0.13
C THR A 214 -4.87 -44.86 0.95
N ASN A 215 -4.92 -44.48 2.23
CA ASN A 215 -4.87 -45.42 3.36
C ASN A 215 -5.95 -46.52 3.28
N THR A 216 -7.21 -46.13 3.02
CA THR A 216 -8.33 -47.09 2.99
C THR A 216 -8.21 -48.09 1.83
N PRO A 217 -7.99 -47.67 0.56
CA PRO A 217 -7.74 -48.58 -0.55
C PRO A 217 -6.52 -49.50 -0.34
N ILE A 218 -5.41 -49.01 0.24
CA ILE A 218 -4.26 -49.86 0.56
C ILE A 218 -4.66 -50.97 1.53
N GLN A 219 -5.43 -50.64 2.58
CA GLN A 219 -5.93 -51.65 3.53
C GLN A 219 -6.87 -52.65 2.84
N THR A 220 -7.79 -52.18 2.01
CA THR A 220 -8.68 -53.06 1.24
C THR A 220 -7.89 -53.98 0.30
N LEU A 221 -6.88 -53.47 -0.41
CA LEU A 221 -6.00 -54.27 -1.27
C LEU A 221 -5.22 -55.31 -0.46
N LYS A 222 -4.67 -54.95 0.70
CA LYS A 222 -3.99 -55.89 1.61
C LYS A 222 -4.90 -57.05 2.01
N ILE A 223 -6.15 -56.76 2.38
CA ILE A 223 -7.15 -57.77 2.75
C ILE A 223 -7.51 -58.65 1.55
N ALA A 224 -7.77 -58.04 0.38
CA ALA A 224 -8.12 -58.78 -0.83
C ALA A 224 -6.99 -59.73 -1.28
N THR A 225 -5.74 -59.26 -1.32
CA THR A 225 -4.57 -60.07 -1.65
C THR A 225 -4.37 -61.21 -0.65
N PHE A 226 -4.59 -60.95 0.66
CA PHE A 226 -4.51 -61.99 1.69
C PHE A 226 -5.58 -63.08 1.52
N ILE A 227 -6.82 -62.71 1.16
CA ILE A 227 -7.87 -63.70 0.89
C ILE A 227 -7.54 -64.51 -0.37
N LEU A 228 -7.02 -63.86 -1.41
CA LEU A 228 -6.66 -64.50 -2.67
C LEU A 228 -5.50 -65.50 -2.50
N SER A 229 -4.50 -65.17 -1.67
CA SER A 229 -3.37 -66.05 -1.37
C SER A 229 -3.72 -67.31 -0.57
N LYS A 230 -4.89 -67.34 0.07
CA LYS A 230 -5.43 -68.56 0.68
C LYS A 230 -6.14 -69.48 -0.31
N ARG A 231 -6.49 -69.00 -1.50
CA ARG A 231 -7.27 -69.75 -2.50
C ARG A 231 -6.45 -70.20 -3.71
N LEU A 232 -5.36 -69.51 -4.03
CA LEU A 232 -4.48 -69.83 -5.15
C LEU A 232 -3.24 -70.62 -4.70
N PRO A 233 -2.53 -71.30 -5.63
CA PRO A 233 -1.24 -71.94 -5.33
C PRO A 233 -0.23 -70.94 -4.76
N PRO A 234 0.69 -71.38 -3.86
CA PRO A 234 1.65 -70.50 -3.18
C PRO A 234 2.56 -69.68 -4.11
N ASP A 235 2.86 -70.21 -5.30
CA ASP A 235 3.80 -69.62 -6.26
C ASP A 235 3.11 -68.85 -7.39
N ASP A 236 1.86 -68.39 -7.18
CA ASP A 236 1.14 -67.62 -8.18
C ASP A 236 1.79 -66.24 -8.40
N GLU A 237 2.27 -66.00 -9.61
CA GLU A 237 2.95 -64.77 -10.02
C GLU A 237 2.10 -63.51 -9.78
N MET A 238 0.77 -63.62 -9.93
CA MET A 238 -0.14 -62.49 -9.76
C MET A 238 -0.16 -61.99 -8.31
N ILE A 239 -0.08 -62.89 -7.33
CA ILE A 239 0.00 -62.53 -5.90
C ILE A 239 1.29 -61.75 -5.64
N SER A 240 2.43 -62.22 -6.15
CA SER A 240 3.72 -61.54 -5.99
C SER A 240 3.70 -60.12 -6.59
N ILE A 241 3.05 -59.93 -7.74
CA ILE A 241 2.88 -58.62 -8.37
C ILE A 241 2.00 -57.70 -7.53
N MET A 242 0.90 -58.21 -6.97
CA MET A 242 0.01 -57.46 -6.09
C MET A 242 0.71 -57.02 -4.80
N GLU A 243 1.45 -57.92 -4.16
CA GLU A 243 2.23 -57.62 -2.95
C GLU A 243 3.30 -56.55 -3.21
N LYS A 244 4.05 -56.65 -4.32
CA LYS A 244 5.02 -55.62 -4.73
C LYS A 244 4.36 -54.26 -4.97
N SER A 245 3.18 -54.22 -5.59
CA SER A 245 2.43 -52.99 -5.80
C SER A 245 1.95 -52.37 -4.49
N ILE A 246 1.47 -53.19 -3.56
CA ILE A 246 1.07 -52.76 -2.21
C ILE A 246 2.28 -52.22 -1.41
N ALA A 247 3.44 -52.86 -1.52
CA ALA A 247 4.68 -52.39 -0.89
C ALA A 247 5.05 -51.00 -1.42
N LYS A 248 5.09 -50.80 -2.74
CA LYS A 248 5.36 -49.48 -3.35
C LYS A 248 4.37 -48.39 -2.91
N LEU A 249 3.08 -48.72 -2.79
CA LEU A 249 2.07 -47.79 -2.29
C LEU A 249 2.26 -47.48 -0.81
N THR A 250 2.71 -48.45 -0.01
CA THR A 250 3.03 -48.26 1.40
C THR A 250 4.27 -47.37 1.56
N ASP A 251 5.32 -47.59 0.77
CA ASP A 251 6.54 -46.75 0.76
C ASP A 251 6.23 -45.30 0.38
N LEU A 252 5.40 -45.09 -0.66
CA LEU A 252 4.95 -43.75 -1.04
C LEU A 252 4.20 -43.05 0.11
N ASN A 253 3.35 -43.80 0.81
CA ASN A 253 2.61 -43.30 1.95
C ASN A 253 3.52 -42.91 3.12
N GLU A 254 4.60 -43.65 3.33
CA GLU A 254 5.61 -43.35 4.35
C GLU A 254 6.40 -42.07 4.02
N ILE A 255 6.78 -41.87 2.76
CA ILE A 255 7.44 -40.63 2.29
C ILE A 255 6.53 -39.42 2.54
N LEU A 256 5.23 -39.56 2.25
CA LEU A 256 4.25 -38.51 2.53
C LEU A 256 4.14 -38.22 4.04
N ASN A 257 4.27 -39.24 4.88
CA ASN A 257 4.22 -39.11 6.34
C ASN A 257 5.44 -38.33 6.90
N GLN A 258 6.63 -38.56 6.36
CA GLN A 258 7.84 -37.82 6.77
C GLN A 258 7.79 -36.33 6.41
N THR A 259 7.00 -35.97 5.38
CA THR A 259 6.85 -34.58 4.94
C THR A 259 5.93 -33.78 5.87
N GLU A 260 5.03 -34.44 6.62
CA GLU A 260 4.10 -33.78 7.56
C GLU A 260 4.81 -33.09 8.73
N SER A 261 5.88 -33.69 9.25
CA SER A 261 6.63 -33.15 10.41
C SER A 261 7.32 -31.82 10.10
N HIS A 262 7.48 -31.47 8.83
CA HIS A 262 8.12 -30.25 8.36
C HIS A 262 7.12 -29.09 8.15
N VAL A 263 5.82 -29.37 8.17
CA VAL A 263 4.79 -28.36 7.96
C VAL A 263 4.30 -27.87 9.31
N ARG A 264 4.71 -26.66 9.69
CA ARG A 264 4.06 -25.93 10.79
C ARG A 264 2.68 -25.50 10.33
N TRP A 265 1.68 -26.29 10.68
CA TRP A 265 0.28 -25.90 10.57
C TRP A 265 0.07 -24.66 11.43
N HIS A 266 -0.03 -23.50 10.79
CA HIS A 266 -0.83 -22.45 11.36
C HIS A 266 -2.24 -23.04 11.33
N GLY A 267 -2.84 -23.25 12.50
CA GLY A 267 -4.25 -23.62 12.55
C GLY A 267 -5.04 -22.62 11.70
N PRO A 268 -6.32 -22.91 11.39
CA PRO A 268 -7.21 -21.79 11.11
C PRO A 268 -6.94 -20.75 12.19
N GLU A 269 -6.93 -19.45 11.87
CA GLU A 269 -7.15 -18.42 12.89
C GLU A 269 -8.40 -18.88 13.64
N MET A 270 -8.21 -19.70 14.68
CA MET A 270 -9.20 -19.95 15.68
C MET A 270 -9.25 -18.57 16.28
N LEU A 271 -10.29 -17.83 15.86
CA LEU A 271 -10.81 -16.70 16.60
C LEU A 271 -10.47 -16.97 18.05
N SER A 272 -9.68 -16.10 18.66
CA SER A 272 -9.36 -16.28 20.08
C SER A 272 -10.67 -16.56 20.83
N ASP A 273 -10.66 -17.33 21.91
CA ASP A 273 -11.90 -17.61 22.65
C ASP A 273 -12.69 -16.32 22.94
N GLN A 274 -11.98 -15.19 23.07
CA GLN A 274 -12.50 -13.82 23.13
C GLN A 274 -13.28 -13.37 21.87
N GLU A 275 -12.74 -13.59 20.67
CA GLU A 275 -13.38 -13.23 19.40
C GLU A 275 -14.57 -14.13 19.08
N VAL A 276 -14.52 -15.41 19.44
CA VAL A 276 -15.70 -16.30 19.38
C VAL A 276 -16.79 -15.81 20.32
N LEU A 277 -16.44 -15.44 21.55
CA LEU A 277 -17.38 -14.86 22.52
C LEU A 277 -17.99 -13.55 22.02
N ASN A 278 -17.21 -12.68 21.38
CA ASN A 278 -17.71 -11.43 20.82
C ASN A 278 -18.70 -11.68 19.67
N LEU A 279 -18.39 -12.63 18.77
CA LEU A 279 -19.30 -13.03 17.68
C LEU A 279 -20.60 -13.65 18.20
N VAL A 280 -20.52 -14.47 19.25
CA VAL A 280 -21.71 -15.06 19.89
C VAL A 280 -22.56 -13.98 20.55
N ASN A 281 -21.95 -13.04 21.28
CA ASN A 281 -22.66 -11.93 21.91
C ASN A 281 -23.29 -10.97 20.89
N GLU A 282 -22.65 -10.75 19.74
CA GLU A 282 -23.19 -9.92 18.65
C GLU A 282 -24.39 -10.60 17.97
N LEU A 283 -24.35 -11.93 17.82
CA LEU A 283 -25.46 -12.72 17.27
C LEU A 283 -26.64 -12.88 18.24
N ASP A 284 -26.40 -12.93 19.56
CA ASP A 284 -27.47 -12.95 20.57
C ASP A 284 -28.05 -11.54 20.84
N GLY A 285 -27.25 -10.48 20.69
CA GLY A 285 -27.72 -9.09 20.74
C GLY A 285 -28.75 -8.76 19.65
N ASP A 286 -28.58 -9.32 18.45
CA ASP A 286 -29.47 -9.10 17.30
C ASP A 286 -30.80 -9.90 17.39
N LYS A 287 -30.90 -10.87 18.30
CA LYS A 287 -32.16 -11.59 18.58
C LYS A 287 -33.06 -10.84 19.56
N ASN A 288 -32.49 -10.13 20.54
CA ASN A 288 -33.28 -9.38 21.52
C ASN A 288 -33.92 -8.13 20.91
N THR A 289 -33.26 -7.46 19.97
CA THR A 289 -33.80 -6.28 19.27
C THR A 289 -34.96 -6.60 18.33
N ARG A 290 -35.07 -7.84 17.84
CA ARG A 290 -36.17 -8.27 16.96
C ARG A 290 -37.44 -8.72 17.69
N SER A 291 -37.40 -8.92 19.00
CA SER A 291 -38.57 -9.37 19.76
C SER A 291 -39.48 -8.23 20.24
N ASP A 292 -38.96 -7.00 20.33
CA ASP A 292 -39.71 -5.84 20.82
C ASP A 292 -40.57 -5.13 19.76
N ASP A 293 -40.37 -5.41 18.47
CA ASP A 293 -41.15 -4.80 17.37
C ASP A 293 -42.44 -5.57 17.01
N SER A 294 -42.88 -6.49 17.87
CA SER A 294 -44.05 -7.37 17.61
C SER A 294 -45.26 -7.19 18.53
N ASN A 295 -45.38 -6.04 19.20
CA ASN A 295 -46.58 -5.63 19.94
C ASN A 295 -47.18 -4.32 19.42
#